data_AF-A0AAW8ETG3-F1
#
_entry.id   AF-A0AAW8ETG3-F1
#
_cell.length_a   1.000
_cell.length_b   1.000
_cell.length_c   1.000
_cell.angle_alpha   90.00
_cell.angle_beta   90.00
_cell.angle_gamma   90.00
#
_symmetry.space_group_name_H-M   'P 1'
#
loop_
_entity.id
_entity.type
_entity.pdbx_description
1 polymer ?
#
loop_
_entity_poly.entity_id
_entity_poly.type
_entity_poly.pdbx_seq_one_letter_code
_entity_poly.pdbx_strand_id
1 'polypeptide(L)'
;MKIRPSAIALFTLACSTALPALAIDYPARKPGLWEMKMGDGAGGANSAPAQTIQQCIDAATDQALRDMGQGMGKDTCSKQEMRKEGSALVIDSVCRMGTTTATSHAVVTGDFGSSYRMESSSTYKPPMMGKSSGSFVMEAKWVGPCKAGQKPGDMIMGNGMKMNVIDMMKGQPKK
;
A
#
# COMPACT_ATOMS: atom_id res chain seq x y z
N MET A 1 -33.43 -60.38 -36.01
CA MET A 1 -32.00 -60.01 -35.98
C MET A 1 -31.80 -58.68 -36.70
N LYS A 2 -31.47 -57.61 -35.95
CA LYS A 2 -30.78 -56.35 -36.32
C LYS A 2 -31.25 -55.22 -35.40
N ILE A 3 -30.55 -55.07 -34.28
CA ILE A 3 -30.68 -54.00 -33.29
C ILE A 3 -29.95 -52.77 -33.84
N ARG A 4 -30.61 -51.61 -33.83
CA ARG A 4 -30.01 -50.30 -34.16
C ARG A 4 -29.48 -49.66 -32.87
N PRO A 5 -28.19 -49.26 -32.77
CA PRO A 5 -27.70 -48.59 -31.58
C PRO A 5 -27.99 -47.08 -31.68
N SER A 6 -28.73 -46.56 -30.68
CA SER A 6 -28.95 -45.13 -30.48
C SER A 6 -27.65 -44.46 -30.02
N ALA A 7 -27.29 -43.35 -30.69
CA ALA A 7 -26.17 -42.50 -30.32
C ALA A 7 -26.48 -41.75 -29.01
N ILE A 8 -25.66 -41.96 -27.98
CA ILE A 8 -25.69 -41.18 -26.74
C ILE A 8 -24.71 -40.02 -26.93
N ALA A 9 -25.24 -38.81 -27.10
CA ALA A 9 -24.45 -37.59 -27.12
C ALA A 9 -24.10 -37.20 -25.67
N LEU A 10 -22.82 -37.38 -25.30
CA LEU A 10 -22.27 -36.89 -24.03
C LEU A 10 -22.06 -35.37 -24.14
N PHE A 11 -22.94 -34.58 -23.52
CA PHE A 11 -22.71 -33.16 -23.27
C PHE A 11 -21.71 -33.02 -22.11
N THR A 12 -20.42 -32.82 -22.43
CA THR A 12 -19.42 -32.38 -21.45
C THR A 12 -19.67 -30.92 -21.10
N LEU A 13 -20.32 -30.68 -19.97
CA LEU A 13 -20.50 -29.35 -19.38
C LEU A 13 -19.14 -28.90 -18.81
N ALA A 14 -18.41 -28.08 -19.56
CA ALA A 14 -17.19 -27.44 -19.09
C ALA A 14 -17.56 -26.41 -18.02
N CYS A 15 -17.47 -26.81 -16.76
CA CYS A 15 -17.55 -25.90 -15.62
C CYS A 15 -16.28 -25.04 -15.62
N SER A 16 -16.34 -23.86 -16.24
CA SER A 16 -15.34 -22.80 -16.06
C SER A 16 -15.39 -22.37 -14.60
N THR A 17 -14.52 -22.95 -13.77
CA THR A 17 -14.29 -22.46 -12.41
C THR A 17 -13.65 -21.08 -12.53
N ALA A 18 -14.46 -20.03 -12.46
CA ALA A 18 -13.97 -18.69 -12.21
C ALA A 18 -13.32 -18.71 -10.82
N LEU A 19 -11.99 -18.86 -10.78
CA LEU A 19 -11.23 -18.66 -9.55
C LEU A 19 -11.51 -17.23 -9.07
N PRO A 20 -11.91 -17.02 -7.81
CA PRO A 20 -12.03 -15.67 -7.30
C PRO A 20 -10.67 -15.00 -7.45
N ALA A 21 -10.64 -13.84 -8.08
CA ALA A 21 -9.45 -13.00 -8.09
C ALA A 21 -9.09 -12.73 -6.62
N LEU A 22 -8.03 -13.38 -6.14
CA LEU A 22 -7.51 -13.14 -4.80
C LEU A 22 -7.09 -11.67 -4.76
N ALA A 23 -7.84 -10.85 -4.04
CA ALA A 23 -7.43 -9.48 -3.76
C ALA A 23 -6.07 -9.56 -3.06
N ILE A 24 -5.04 -9.01 -3.69
CA ILE A 24 -3.70 -9.00 -3.11
C ILE A 24 -3.66 -7.87 -2.09
N ASP A 25 -3.59 -8.24 -0.81
CA ASP A 25 -3.49 -7.30 0.30
C ASP A 25 -2.04 -6.84 0.54
N TYR A 26 -1.89 -5.73 1.24
CA TYR A 26 -0.59 -5.33 1.77
C TYR A 26 -0.06 -6.39 2.76
N PRO A 27 1.24 -6.72 2.73
CA PRO A 27 1.83 -7.67 3.67
C PRO A 27 1.80 -7.14 5.10
N ALA A 28 1.47 -8.02 6.05
CA ALA A 28 1.48 -7.68 7.46
C ALA A 28 2.90 -7.38 7.95
N ARG A 29 3.04 -6.31 8.75
CA ARG A 29 4.31 -5.97 9.40
C ARG A 29 4.41 -6.62 10.77
N LYS A 30 5.62 -7.00 11.16
CA LYS A 30 5.90 -7.47 12.53
C LYS A 30 5.52 -6.40 13.57
N PRO A 31 4.78 -6.75 14.63
CA PRO A 31 4.50 -5.85 15.74
C PRO A 31 5.77 -5.27 16.38
N GLY A 32 5.73 -3.99 16.76
CA GLY A 32 6.83 -3.29 17.40
C GLY A 32 7.08 -1.90 16.82
N LEU A 33 8.27 -1.37 17.09
CA LEU A 33 8.71 -0.06 16.64
C LEU A 33 9.37 -0.18 15.26
N TRP A 34 8.87 0.60 14.32
CA TRP A 34 9.41 0.75 12.98
C TRP A 34 10.00 2.15 12.83
N GLU A 35 11.25 2.23 12.37
CA GLU A 35 11.84 3.47 11.89
C GLU A 35 11.69 3.55 10.38
N MET A 36 11.06 4.61 9.88
CA MET A 36 10.86 4.87 8.47
C MET A 36 11.62 6.13 8.06
N LYS A 37 12.52 5.98 7.09
CA LYS A 37 13.24 7.07 6.46
C LYS A 37 12.59 7.35 5.12
N MET A 38 12.09 8.56 4.95
CA MET A 38 11.37 9.00 3.78
C MET A 38 12.15 10.12 3.10
N GLY A 39 12.21 10.11 1.77
CA GLY A 39 12.87 11.16 1.02
C GLY A 39 12.36 11.23 -0.41
N ASP A 40 12.73 12.32 -1.08
CA ASP A 40 12.46 12.48 -2.49
C ASP A 40 13.40 11.53 -3.25
N GLY A 41 12.83 10.62 -4.05
CA GLY A 41 13.60 9.63 -4.81
C GLY A 41 14.52 10.24 -5.88
N ALA A 42 14.46 11.55 -6.09
CA ALA A 42 15.21 12.29 -7.10
C ALA A 42 16.57 12.82 -6.60
N GLY A 43 16.85 12.80 -5.29
CA GLY A 43 18.18 13.12 -4.73
C GLY A 43 18.83 14.44 -5.22
N GLY A 44 18.02 15.47 -5.51
CA GLY A 44 18.48 16.72 -6.11
C GLY A 44 18.68 17.83 -5.07
N ALA A 45 19.37 18.91 -5.47
CA ALA A 45 19.66 20.07 -4.61
C ALA A 45 18.41 20.80 -4.06
N ASN A 46 17.23 20.52 -4.61
CA ASN A 46 15.93 21.06 -4.19
C ASN A 46 15.01 20.00 -3.54
N SER A 47 15.56 18.86 -3.14
CA SER A 47 14.80 17.81 -2.46
C SER A 47 14.53 18.18 -1.00
N ALA A 48 13.32 17.88 -0.53
CA ALA A 48 12.98 18.03 0.88
C ALA A 48 13.94 17.18 1.74
N PRO A 49 14.37 17.68 2.92
CA PRO A 49 15.26 16.92 3.78
C PRO A 49 14.61 15.58 4.13
N ALA A 50 15.39 14.50 4.05
CA ALA A 50 14.89 13.18 4.38
C ALA A 50 14.32 13.17 5.81
N GLN A 51 13.06 12.76 5.95
CA GLN A 51 12.36 12.74 7.22
C GLN A 51 12.46 11.34 7.81
N THR A 52 12.93 11.24 9.05
CA THR A 52 12.86 9.99 9.81
C THR A 52 11.68 10.06 10.75
N ILE A 53 10.81 9.06 10.69
CA ILE A 53 9.69 8.90 11.61
C ILE A 53 9.80 7.55 12.30
N GLN A 54 9.34 7.45 13.53
CA GLN A 54 9.20 6.18 14.24
C GLN A 54 7.73 5.88 14.47
N GLN A 55 7.28 4.66 14.19
CA GLN A 55 5.90 4.23 14.37
C GLN A 55 5.84 2.96 15.21
N CYS A 56 5.15 3.02 16.33
CA CYS A 56 4.80 1.84 17.12
C CYS A 56 3.52 1.22 16.55
N ILE A 57 3.54 -0.08 16.25
CA ILE A 57 2.36 -0.81 15.78
C ILE A 57 2.21 -2.13 16.53
N ASP A 58 0.97 -2.53 16.76
CA ASP A 58 0.59 -3.91 17.01
C ASP A 58 -0.10 -4.51 15.78
N ALA A 59 -0.55 -5.76 15.86
CA ALA A 59 -1.21 -6.43 14.75
C ALA A 59 -2.51 -5.73 14.32
N ALA A 60 -3.27 -5.18 15.27
CA ALA A 60 -4.54 -4.50 14.99
C ALA A 60 -4.32 -3.14 14.33
N THR A 61 -3.34 -2.37 14.81
CA THR A 61 -2.93 -1.09 14.22
C THR A 61 -2.37 -1.31 12.82
N ASP A 62 -1.56 -2.36 12.63
CA ASP A 62 -1.03 -2.70 11.31
C ASP A 62 -2.15 -3.07 10.32
N GLN A 63 -3.10 -3.90 10.75
CA GLN A 63 -4.28 -4.23 9.94
C GLN A 63 -5.07 -2.97 9.56
N ALA A 64 -5.36 -2.08 10.52
CA ALA A 64 -6.07 -0.84 10.25
C ALA A 64 -5.33 0.06 9.25
N LEU A 65 -4.00 0.15 9.34
CA LEU A 65 -3.17 0.93 8.40
C LEU A 65 -3.20 0.33 6.99
N ARG A 66 -3.14 -1.00 6.87
CA ARG A 66 -3.24 -1.70 5.59
C ARG A 66 -4.61 -1.54 4.96
N ASP A 67 -5.67 -1.68 5.75
CA ASP A 67 -7.05 -1.49 5.29
C ASP A 67 -7.31 -0.06 4.85
N MET A 68 -6.74 0.93 5.55
CA MET A 68 -6.79 2.32 5.12
C MET A 68 -6.08 2.52 3.77
N GLY A 69 -4.86 1.98 3.60
CA GLY A 69 -4.14 2.08 2.33
C GLY A 69 -4.89 1.44 1.15
N GLN A 70 -5.55 0.30 1.41
CA GLN A 70 -6.43 -0.35 0.43
C GLN A 70 -7.70 0.47 0.16
N GLY A 71 -8.35 0.96 1.21
CA GLY A 71 -9.63 1.67 1.14
C GLY A 71 -9.52 3.03 0.46
N MET A 72 -8.47 3.80 0.76
CA MET A 72 -8.23 5.11 0.13
C MET A 72 -8.24 5.02 -1.39
N GLY A 73 -7.68 3.95 -1.95
CA GLY A 73 -7.66 3.83 -3.40
C GLY A 73 -8.98 3.36 -4.01
N LYS A 74 -9.85 2.66 -3.26
CA LYS A 74 -11.22 2.36 -3.72
C LYS A 74 -12.07 3.62 -3.85
N ASP A 75 -11.91 4.58 -2.94
CA ASP A 75 -12.77 5.77 -2.89
C ASP A 75 -12.28 6.90 -3.81
N THR A 76 -10.97 6.99 -4.02
CA THR A 76 -10.36 8.13 -4.74
C THR A 76 -9.70 7.76 -6.05
N CYS A 77 -9.46 6.48 -6.32
CA CYS A 77 -8.78 6.05 -7.54
C CYS A 77 -9.73 5.38 -8.53
N SER A 78 -9.66 5.83 -9.78
CA SER A 78 -10.34 5.16 -10.89
C SER A 78 -9.66 3.85 -11.26
N LYS A 79 -8.39 3.69 -10.85
CA LYS A 79 -7.60 2.47 -11.01
C LYS A 79 -6.72 2.27 -9.78
N GLN A 80 -6.73 1.08 -9.22
CA GLN A 80 -5.74 0.60 -8.25
C GLN A 80 -5.53 -0.89 -8.48
N GLU A 81 -4.35 -1.25 -8.98
CA GLU A 81 -3.96 -2.63 -9.26
C GLU A 81 -2.77 -2.99 -8.39
N MET A 82 -2.89 -4.12 -7.70
CA MET A 82 -1.82 -4.68 -6.88
C MET A 82 -1.48 -6.05 -7.43
N ARG A 83 -0.18 -6.29 -7.64
CA ARG A 83 0.32 -7.57 -8.12
C ARG A 83 1.62 -7.93 -7.43
N LYS A 84 1.84 -9.23 -7.25
CA LYS A 84 3.13 -9.75 -6.81
C LYS A 84 3.98 -10.05 -8.03
N GLU A 85 5.19 -9.51 -8.05
CA GLU A 85 6.22 -9.79 -9.04
C GLU A 85 7.46 -10.34 -8.33
N GLY A 86 7.58 -11.67 -8.31
CA GLY A 86 8.61 -12.34 -7.51
C GLY A 86 8.44 -12.04 -6.01
N SER A 87 9.46 -11.44 -5.39
CA SER A 87 9.44 -10.99 -4.00
C SER A 87 8.93 -9.56 -3.82
N ALA A 88 8.60 -8.86 -4.92
CA ALA A 88 8.10 -7.49 -4.88
C ALA A 88 6.58 -7.44 -4.93
N LEU A 89 6.01 -6.43 -4.28
CA LEU A 89 4.64 -6.00 -4.46
C LEU A 89 4.64 -4.75 -5.33
N VAL A 90 3.99 -4.82 -6.49
CA VAL A 90 3.87 -3.70 -7.42
C VAL A 90 2.46 -3.16 -7.38
N ILE A 91 2.36 -1.83 -7.33
CA ILE A 91 1.12 -1.10 -7.13
C ILE A 91 1.03 0.00 -8.18
N ASP A 92 0.06 -0.11 -9.07
CA ASP A 92 -0.25 0.91 -10.07
C ASP A 92 -1.58 1.57 -9.73
N SER A 93 -1.59 2.90 -9.71
CA SER A 93 -2.79 3.65 -9.31
C SER A 93 -3.01 4.91 -10.13
N VAL A 94 -4.28 5.25 -10.34
CA VAL A 94 -4.73 6.50 -10.95
C VAL A 94 -5.75 7.13 -10.02
N CYS A 95 -5.29 8.09 -9.21
CA CYS A 95 -6.04 8.65 -8.11
C CYS A 95 -6.38 10.11 -8.33
N ARG A 96 -7.63 10.50 -8.05
CA ARG A 96 -8.04 11.90 -8.07
C ARG A 96 -7.76 12.56 -6.73
N MET A 97 -6.86 13.54 -6.75
CA MET A 97 -6.44 14.33 -5.61
C MET A 97 -6.88 15.78 -5.80
N GLY A 98 -8.06 16.13 -5.27
CA GLY A 98 -8.65 17.44 -5.49
C GLY A 98 -8.92 17.70 -6.97
N THR A 99 -8.24 18.71 -7.54
CA THR A 99 -8.36 19.05 -8.97
C THR A 99 -7.40 18.26 -9.86
N THR A 100 -6.38 17.62 -9.29
CA THR A 100 -5.31 16.90 -9.99
C THR A 100 -5.59 15.40 -10.04
N THR A 101 -5.15 14.75 -11.11
CA THR A 101 -5.06 13.28 -11.21
C THR A 101 -3.61 12.88 -11.03
N ALA A 102 -3.33 12.03 -10.05
CA ALA A 102 -2.04 11.41 -9.80
C ALA A 102 -2.02 10.01 -10.41
N THR A 103 -1.11 9.77 -11.35
CA THR A 103 -0.82 8.41 -11.85
C THR A 103 0.49 7.94 -11.25
N SER A 104 0.45 6.89 -10.45
CA SER A 104 1.57 6.42 -9.65
C SER A 104 1.90 4.96 -9.91
N HIS A 105 3.19 4.67 -9.91
CA HIS A 105 3.76 3.33 -9.94
C HIS A 105 4.65 3.17 -8.72
N ALA A 106 4.34 2.21 -7.85
CA ALA A 106 5.10 1.90 -6.66
C ALA A 106 5.55 0.44 -6.61
N VAL A 107 6.77 0.23 -6.14
CA VAL A 107 7.38 -1.09 -5.93
C VAL A 107 7.78 -1.20 -4.47
N VAL A 108 7.25 -2.21 -3.79
CA VAL A 108 7.56 -2.52 -2.39
C VAL A 108 8.31 -3.84 -2.33
N THR A 109 9.46 -3.84 -1.66
CA THR A 109 10.32 -5.02 -1.49
C THR A 109 10.69 -5.19 -0.04
N GLY A 110 10.95 -6.43 0.40
CA GLY A 110 11.37 -6.74 1.77
C GLY A 110 10.61 -7.91 2.37
N ASP A 111 10.89 -8.20 3.63
CA ASP A 111 10.32 -9.33 4.37
C ASP A 111 9.19 -8.91 5.33
N PHE A 112 9.02 -7.60 5.57
CA PHE A 112 8.05 -7.00 6.50
C PHE A 112 8.18 -7.50 7.96
N GLY A 113 9.19 -8.31 8.26
CA GLY A 113 9.54 -8.81 9.57
C GLY A 113 10.75 -8.09 10.18
N SER A 114 11.64 -7.59 9.33
CA SER A 114 12.87 -6.87 9.67
C SER A 114 12.96 -5.55 8.94
N SER A 115 12.64 -5.52 7.64
CA SER A 115 12.72 -4.33 6.82
C SER A 115 11.90 -4.42 5.54
N TYR A 116 11.52 -3.26 5.02
CA TYR A 116 11.00 -3.13 3.67
C TYR A 116 11.38 -1.79 3.07
N ARG A 117 11.39 -1.72 1.74
CA ARG A 117 11.66 -0.51 0.98
C ARG A 117 10.53 -0.31 -0.02
N MET A 118 10.07 0.92 -0.14
CA MET A 118 9.07 1.34 -1.10
C MET A 118 9.66 2.45 -1.97
N GLU A 119 9.59 2.25 -3.28
CA GLU A 119 9.91 3.27 -4.27
C GLU A 119 8.64 3.60 -5.04
N SER A 120 8.36 4.87 -5.26
CA SER A 120 7.20 5.33 -6.01
C SER A 120 7.58 6.45 -6.95
N SER A 121 7.00 6.41 -8.15
CA SER A 121 7.04 7.50 -9.11
C SER A 121 5.61 7.90 -9.45
N SER A 122 5.37 9.20 -9.56
CA SER A 122 4.04 9.76 -9.77
C SER A 122 4.08 10.88 -10.80
N THR A 123 3.04 10.96 -11.62
CA THR A 123 2.78 12.10 -12.52
C THR A 123 1.46 12.77 -12.16
N TYR A 124 1.40 14.08 -12.31
CA TYR A 124 0.30 14.94 -11.86
C TYR A 124 -0.27 15.75 -13.01
N LYS A 125 -1.59 15.63 -13.24
CA LYS A 125 -2.31 16.40 -14.26
C LYS A 125 -3.63 16.98 -13.70
N PRO A 126 -3.79 18.32 -13.59
CA PRO A 126 -2.78 19.37 -13.77
C PRO A 126 -1.63 19.28 -12.75
N PRO A 127 -0.49 19.98 -12.97
CA PRO A 127 0.65 19.97 -12.05
C PRO A 127 0.25 20.32 -10.61
N MET A 128 0.77 19.56 -9.64
CA MET A 128 0.52 19.78 -8.22
C MET A 128 1.69 20.57 -7.63
N MET A 129 1.41 21.70 -6.97
CA MET A 129 2.45 22.58 -6.41
C MET A 129 3.55 22.96 -7.43
N GLY A 130 3.16 23.16 -8.69
CA GLY A 130 4.09 23.50 -9.79
C GLY A 130 4.91 22.33 -10.34
N LYS A 131 4.72 21.10 -9.85
CA LYS A 131 5.43 19.90 -10.33
C LYS A 131 4.48 18.96 -11.09
N SER A 132 4.88 18.54 -12.29
CA SER A 132 4.15 17.58 -13.12
C SER A 132 4.49 16.12 -12.79
N SER A 133 5.54 15.89 -12.01
CA SER A 133 5.94 14.58 -11.52
C SER A 133 6.63 14.66 -10.16
N GLY A 134 6.73 13.53 -9.49
CA GLY A 134 7.47 13.36 -8.24
C GLY A 134 7.93 11.92 -8.08
N SER A 135 8.94 11.74 -7.26
CA SER A 135 9.40 10.42 -6.84
C SER A 135 9.57 10.40 -5.33
N PHE A 136 9.32 9.24 -4.74
CA PHE A 136 9.34 9.05 -3.31
C PHE A 136 10.02 7.72 -2.99
N VAL A 137 10.89 7.74 -2.00
CA VAL A 137 11.55 6.55 -1.49
C VAL A 137 11.33 6.50 0.02
N MET A 138 10.93 5.33 0.49
CA MET A 138 10.82 5.02 1.92
C MET A 138 11.58 3.75 2.23
N GLU A 139 12.40 3.79 3.27
CA GLU A 139 13.01 2.61 3.89
C GLU A 139 12.48 2.46 5.30
N ALA A 140 11.93 1.30 5.61
CA ALA A 140 11.38 0.97 6.91
C ALA A 140 12.19 -0.17 7.54
N LYS A 141 12.53 -0.02 8.81
CA LYS A 141 13.28 -1.01 9.60
C LYS A 141 12.60 -1.25 10.94
N TRP A 142 12.41 -2.50 11.31
CA TRP A 142 11.98 -2.89 12.65
C TRP A 142 13.16 -2.72 13.60
N VAL A 143 13.02 -1.84 14.59
CA VAL A 143 14.11 -1.47 15.50
C VAL A 143 13.95 -2.05 16.90
N GLY A 144 12.86 -2.77 17.16
CA GLY A 144 12.61 -3.42 18.45
C GLY A 144 11.14 -3.39 18.86
N PRO A 145 10.84 -3.79 20.09
CA PRO A 145 9.56 -3.50 20.73
C PRO A 145 9.29 -1.99 20.79
N CYS A 146 8.02 -1.60 20.94
CA CYS A 146 7.67 -0.21 21.22
C CYS A 146 8.34 0.28 22.51
N LYS A 147 8.79 1.54 22.51
CA LYS A 147 9.42 2.17 23.68
C LYS A 147 8.40 2.35 24.81
N ALA A 148 8.90 2.42 26.04
CA ALA A 148 8.07 2.70 27.21
C ALA A 148 7.25 3.99 27.00
N GLY A 149 5.95 3.92 27.29
CA GLY A 149 5.02 5.04 27.10
C GLY A 149 4.53 5.27 25.66
N GLN A 150 4.99 4.48 24.68
CA GLN A 150 4.37 4.44 23.35
C GLN A 150 3.14 3.52 23.37
N LYS A 151 2.07 3.99 22.72
CA LYS A 151 0.88 3.18 22.43
C LYS A 151 0.93 2.70 20.98
N PRO A 152 0.29 1.56 20.65
CA PRO A 152 0.06 1.20 19.25
C PRO A 152 -0.60 2.35 18.48
N GLY A 153 -0.02 2.67 17.33
CA GLY A 153 -0.40 3.82 16.51
C GLY A 153 0.38 5.10 16.79
N ASP A 154 1.17 5.17 17.87
CA ASP A 154 2.01 6.34 18.14
C ASP A 154 3.09 6.47 17.06
N MET A 155 3.13 7.64 16.45
CA MET A 155 4.15 8.10 15.51
C MET A 155 4.93 9.24 16.15
N ILE A 156 6.26 9.17 16.07
CA ILE A 156 7.18 10.24 16.44
C ILE A 156 7.76 10.79 15.15
N MET A 157 7.44 12.04 14.85
CA MET A 157 7.91 12.74 13.66
C MET A 157 9.37 13.19 13.81
N GLY A 158 10.02 13.56 12.70
CA GLY A 158 11.43 14.01 12.72
C GLY A 158 11.70 15.24 13.59
N ASN A 159 10.67 16.04 13.87
CA ASN A 159 10.71 17.18 14.80
C ASN A 159 10.43 16.81 16.26
N GLY A 160 10.33 15.51 16.59
CA GLY A 160 10.02 14.99 17.92
C GLY A 160 8.54 15.05 18.31
N MET A 161 7.67 15.59 17.46
CA MET A 161 6.23 15.64 17.73
C MET A 161 5.65 14.23 17.71
N LYS A 162 4.92 13.89 18.78
CA LYS A 162 4.19 12.63 18.88
C LYS A 162 2.73 12.80 18.47
N MET A 163 2.24 11.92 17.61
CA MET A 163 0.84 11.86 17.20
C MET A 163 0.38 10.40 17.10
N ASN A 164 -0.89 10.11 17.36
CA ASN A 164 -1.42 8.76 17.19
C ASN A 164 -2.19 8.66 15.86
N VAL A 165 -1.80 7.71 15.02
CA VAL A 165 -2.37 7.55 13.68
C VAL A 165 -3.83 7.09 13.74
N ILE A 166 -4.21 6.27 14.73
CA ILE A 166 -5.57 5.79 14.89
C ILE A 166 -6.50 6.92 15.34
N ASP A 167 -6.03 7.78 16.23
CA ASP A 167 -6.81 8.95 16.66
C ASP A 167 -7.00 9.96 15.51
N MET A 168 -5.96 10.16 14.69
CA MET A 168 -6.05 10.99 13.50
C MET A 168 -7.07 10.44 12.49
N MET A 169 -7.10 9.13 12.27
CA MET A 169 -8.10 8.49 11.39
C MET A 169 -9.53 8.71 11.91
N LYS A 170 -9.75 8.60 13.22
CA LYS A 170 -11.08 8.83 13.82
C LYS A 170 -11.53 10.29 13.73
N GLY A 171 -10.58 11.22 13.77
CA GLY A 171 -10.84 12.66 13.70
C GLY A 171 -11.09 13.21 12.29
N GLN A 172 -10.84 12.44 11.24
CA GLN A 172 -11.18 12.86 9.88
C GLN A 172 -12.69 12.75 9.65
N PRO A 173 -13.37 13.83 9.20
CA PRO A 173 -14.77 13.73 8.83
C PRO A 173 -14.91 12.74 7.69
N LYS A 174 -15.81 11.75 7.87
CA LYS A 174 -16.22 10.86 6.78
C LYS A 174 -16.82 11.74 5.69
N LYS A 175 -16.15 11.83 4.55
CA LYS A 175 -16.70 12.51 3.37
C LYS A 175 -17.70 11.61 2.66
#